data_AF-A0A838FTW7-F1
#
_entry.id   AF-A0A838FTW7-F1
#
_cell.length_a   1.000
_cell.length_b   1.000
_cell.length_c   1.000
_cell.angle_alpha   90.00
_cell.angle_beta   90.00
_cell.angle_gamma   90.00
#
_symmetry.space_group_name_H-M   'P 1'
#
loop_
_entity.id
_entity.type
_entity.pdbx_description
1 polymer ?
#
loop_
_entity_poly.entity_id
_entity_poly.type
_entity_poly.pdbx_seq_one_letter_code
_entity_poly.pdbx_strand_id
1 'polypeptide(L)'
;MTLQHANIQTRLGLCAAALAGTAAAVPNAQADIITFNTPIAIPATFSGVYVNLGTGAIGGSAGAVPGWDFNPYLVTSTTALGFYWSPDLVGGLRGAGVATTAGGTSYADLALGTVVSSASPFTSAIQGTNPNYLNTGTHFLGFRFVNETTGAMNFGYMTITTGSGNGFPATIQSWSYDNTGAAITVVPEPQMTALLTIGAIVLGALGVRKWRRQATA
;
A
#
# COMPACT_ATOMS: atom_id res chain seq x y z
N MET A 1 47.63 -53.44 -10.66
CA MET A 1 46.32 -53.12 -10.04
C MET A 1 46.20 -51.61 -9.98
N THR A 2 45.68 -51.01 -11.05
CA THR A 2 45.71 -49.57 -11.35
C THR A 2 44.33 -48.98 -11.10
N LEU A 3 44.18 -48.21 -10.02
CA LEU A 3 42.92 -47.54 -9.65
C LEU A 3 42.76 -46.21 -10.41
N GLN A 4 41.54 -45.99 -10.88
CA GLN A 4 41.06 -44.94 -11.79
C GLN A 4 41.22 -43.52 -11.22
N HIS A 5 42.06 -42.69 -11.85
CA HIS A 5 42.12 -41.24 -11.58
C HIS A 5 41.12 -40.41 -12.43
N ALA A 6 40.35 -41.03 -13.32
CA ALA A 6 39.55 -40.33 -14.34
C ALA A 6 38.16 -39.81 -13.86
N ASN A 7 37.68 -40.21 -12.67
CA ASN A 7 36.29 -39.95 -12.26
C ASN A 7 36.09 -38.76 -11.29
N ILE A 8 37.16 -38.10 -10.85
CA ILE A 8 37.07 -36.98 -9.89
C ILE A 8 37.02 -35.62 -10.61
N GLN A 9 37.71 -35.49 -11.75
CA GLN A 9 37.77 -34.25 -12.53
C GLN A 9 36.42 -33.93 -13.23
N THR A 10 35.66 -34.95 -13.64
CA THR A 10 34.35 -34.79 -14.28
C THR A 10 33.23 -34.43 -13.30
N ARG A 11 33.39 -34.70 -12.00
CA ARG A 11 32.40 -34.35 -10.96
C ARG A 11 32.57 -32.94 -10.38
N LEU A 12 33.74 -32.33 -10.53
CA LEU A 12 33.97 -30.93 -10.12
C LEU A 12 33.56 -29.92 -11.20
N GLY A 13 33.33 -30.35 -12.44
CA GLY A 13 32.92 -29.48 -13.55
C GLY A 13 31.42 -29.19 -13.65
N LEU A 14 30.55 -29.92 -12.94
CA LEU A 14 29.09 -29.76 -13.07
C LEU A 14 28.47 -28.71 -12.14
N CYS A 15 29.23 -28.15 -11.19
CA CYS A 15 28.71 -27.10 -10.29
C CYS A 15 28.95 -25.67 -10.82
N ALA A 16 29.62 -25.50 -11.96
CA ALA A 16 29.97 -24.18 -12.49
C ALA A 16 29.07 -23.68 -13.64
N ALA A 17 28.07 -24.46 -14.07
CA ALA A 17 27.25 -24.15 -15.25
C ALA A 17 25.73 -24.12 -14.99
N ALA A 18 25.31 -23.70 -13.79
CA ALA A 18 23.89 -23.49 -13.46
C ALA A 18 23.58 -22.07 -12.94
N LEU A 19 24.46 -21.09 -13.21
CA LEU A 19 24.24 -19.68 -12.84
C LEU A 19 24.47 -18.70 -14.01
N ALA A 20 24.31 -19.17 -15.24
CA ALA A 20 24.51 -18.35 -16.45
C ALA A 20 23.23 -18.21 -17.31
N GLY A 21 22.05 -18.38 -16.72
CA GLY A 21 20.80 -18.43 -17.48
C GLY A 21 19.60 -17.98 -16.68
N THR A 22 19.56 -16.69 -16.35
CA THR A 22 18.38 -15.79 -16.43
C THR A 22 18.74 -14.48 -15.73
N ALA A 23 19.69 -13.72 -16.29
CA ALA A 23 19.56 -12.27 -16.23
C ALA A 23 18.47 -11.89 -17.23
N ALA A 24 17.22 -12.28 -16.94
CA ALA A 24 16.11 -11.55 -17.50
C ALA A 24 16.39 -10.10 -17.11
N ALA A 25 16.38 -9.19 -18.10
CA ALA A 25 16.38 -7.77 -17.81
C ALA A 25 15.24 -7.54 -16.84
N VAL A 26 15.56 -7.44 -15.55
CA VAL A 26 14.62 -6.94 -14.56
C VAL A 26 14.31 -5.56 -15.10
N PRO A 27 13.05 -5.24 -15.47
CA PRO A 27 12.72 -3.86 -15.74
C PRO A 27 13.25 -3.08 -14.55
N ASN A 28 14.03 -2.02 -14.79
CA ASN A 28 14.35 -1.09 -13.72
C ASN A 28 12.99 -0.58 -13.22
N ALA A 29 12.44 -1.24 -12.20
CA ALA A 29 11.34 -0.74 -11.41
C ALA A 29 11.94 0.41 -10.60
N GLN A 30 12.17 1.54 -11.27
CA GLN A 30 12.32 2.81 -10.61
C GLN A 30 10.95 3.07 -9.99
N ALA A 31 10.78 2.62 -8.74
CA ALA A 31 9.60 2.96 -7.97
C ALA A 31 9.60 4.47 -7.80
N ASP A 32 8.58 5.13 -8.36
CA ASP A 32 8.34 6.57 -8.16
C ASP A 32 7.18 6.70 -7.17
N ILE A 33 7.48 6.48 -5.89
CA ILE A 33 6.46 6.43 -4.85
C ILE A 33 6.14 7.84 -4.36
N ILE A 34 4.91 8.27 -4.60
CA ILE A 34 4.35 9.50 -4.04
C ILE A 34 3.62 9.15 -2.75
N THR A 35 3.85 9.92 -1.69
CA THR A 35 3.22 9.71 -0.37
C THR A 35 2.65 11.01 0.18
N PHE A 36 1.41 10.94 0.66
CA PHE A 36 0.75 11.98 1.43
C PHE A 36 0.54 11.49 2.85
N ASN A 37 0.99 12.24 3.84
CA ASN A 37 1.05 11.82 5.24
C ASN A 37 0.49 12.85 6.23
N THR A 38 -0.29 13.81 5.73
CA THR A 38 -1.06 14.73 6.58
C THR A 38 -2.36 14.03 6.97
N PRO A 39 -2.61 13.78 8.28
CA PRO A 39 -3.84 13.13 8.71
C PRO A 39 -5.08 13.95 8.34
N ILE A 40 -6.11 13.27 7.83
CA ILE A 40 -7.38 13.87 7.42
C ILE A 40 -8.50 13.19 8.21
N ALA A 41 -9.15 13.95 9.08
CA ALA A 41 -10.34 13.48 9.78
C ALA A 41 -11.46 13.24 8.76
N ILE A 42 -12.15 12.10 8.88
CA ILE A 42 -13.35 11.81 8.10
C ILE A 42 -14.56 12.24 8.95
N PRO A 43 -15.26 13.33 8.58
CA PRO A 43 -16.44 13.77 9.31
C PRO A 43 -17.53 12.69 9.24
N ALA A 44 -18.20 12.43 10.35
CA ALA A 44 -19.38 11.57 10.40
C ALA A 44 -20.61 12.30 9.83
N THR A 45 -20.55 12.66 8.55
CA THR A 45 -21.61 13.35 7.80
C THR A 45 -21.86 12.64 6.49
N PHE A 46 -23.03 12.86 5.91
CA PHE A 46 -23.39 12.27 4.61
C PHE A 46 -22.43 12.66 3.49
N SER A 47 -21.83 13.85 3.57
CA SER A 47 -20.82 14.31 2.61
C SER A 47 -19.44 13.73 2.86
N GLY A 48 -19.11 13.40 4.12
CA GLY A 48 -17.80 12.89 4.49
C GLY A 48 -16.67 13.85 4.09
N VAL A 49 -15.63 13.30 3.46
CA VAL A 49 -14.53 14.07 2.84
C VAL A 49 -14.28 13.55 1.43
N TYR A 50 -14.11 14.45 0.47
CA TYR A 50 -13.71 14.13 -0.90
C TYR A 50 -12.19 14.29 -1.01
N VAL A 51 -11.53 13.35 -1.67
CA VAL A 51 -10.07 13.30 -1.80
C VAL A 51 -9.72 13.10 -3.27
N ASN A 52 -8.85 13.95 -3.82
CA ASN A 52 -8.12 13.66 -5.05
C ASN A 52 -6.78 13.01 -4.66
N LEU A 53 -6.58 11.77 -5.08
CA LEU A 53 -5.46 10.93 -4.66
C LEU A 53 -4.15 11.31 -5.34
N GLY A 54 -4.20 11.92 -6.53
CA GLY A 54 -3.02 12.37 -7.28
C GLY A 54 -2.45 13.72 -6.80
N THR A 55 -3.32 14.62 -6.34
CA THR A 55 -2.95 15.99 -5.93
C THR A 55 -2.95 16.20 -4.43
N GLY A 56 -3.65 15.34 -3.67
CA GLY A 56 -3.89 15.50 -2.24
C GLY A 56 -4.88 16.60 -1.88
N ALA A 57 -5.60 17.15 -2.85
CA ALA A 57 -6.69 18.08 -2.59
C ALA A 57 -7.84 17.38 -1.82
N ILE A 58 -8.41 18.10 -0.84
CA ILE A 58 -9.52 17.62 -0.02
C ILE A 58 -10.62 18.67 0.12
N GLY A 59 -11.84 18.23 0.40
CA GLY A 59 -12.98 19.13 0.59
C GLY A 59 -14.26 18.43 1.02
N GLY A 60 -15.24 19.21 1.47
CA GLY A 60 -16.54 18.70 1.96
C GLY A 60 -17.57 18.42 0.86
N SER A 61 -17.24 18.63 -0.41
CA SER A 61 -18.11 18.36 -1.55
C SER A 61 -17.32 18.02 -2.80
N ALA A 62 -17.93 17.28 -3.73
CA ALA A 62 -17.33 16.97 -5.02
C ALA A 62 -16.93 18.23 -5.81
N GLY A 63 -17.75 19.29 -5.79
CA GLY A 63 -17.46 20.54 -6.49
C GLY A 63 -16.30 21.34 -5.90
N ALA A 64 -15.96 21.12 -4.62
CA ALA A 64 -14.81 21.74 -3.97
C ALA A 64 -13.48 21.00 -4.28
N VAL A 65 -13.55 19.78 -4.81
CA VAL A 65 -12.39 18.95 -5.16
C VAL A 65 -12.54 18.48 -6.60
N PRO A 66 -12.18 19.32 -7.59
CA PRO A 66 -12.17 18.92 -8.99
C PRO A 66 -11.33 17.65 -9.18
N GLY A 67 -11.88 16.67 -9.90
CA GLY A 67 -11.22 15.38 -10.11
C GLY A 67 -11.10 14.52 -8.84
N TRP A 68 -11.94 14.68 -7.83
CA TRP A 68 -11.92 13.77 -6.68
C TRP A 68 -11.99 12.29 -7.11
N ASP A 69 -11.31 11.43 -6.37
CA ASP A 69 -11.22 9.99 -6.64
C ASP A 69 -12.00 9.17 -5.62
N PHE A 70 -11.89 9.55 -4.35
CA PHE A 70 -12.35 8.77 -3.20
C PHE A 70 -13.12 9.63 -2.20
N ASN A 71 -14.19 9.07 -1.65
CA ASN A 71 -15.04 9.71 -0.67
C ASN A 71 -15.47 8.71 0.41
N PRO A 72 -14.78 8.69 1.57
CA PRO A 72 -15.31 8.06 2.77
C PRO A 72 -16.34 8.98 3.44
N TYR A 73 -17.47 8.41 3.84
CA TYR A 73 -18.63 9.17 4.33
C TYR A 73 -19.44 8.37 5.36
N LEU A 74 -20.31 9.06 6.09
CA LEU A 74 -21.31 8.42 6.94
C LEU A 74 -22.50 7.99 6.09
N VAL A 75 -22.81 6.70 6.12
CA VAL A 75 -24.05 6.21 5.53
C VAL A 75 -25.16 6.41 6.54
N THR A 76 -26.14 7.23 6.19
CA THR A 76 -27.20 7.67 7.11
C THR A 76 -28.16 6.55 7.51
N SER A 77 -28.40 5.57 6.63
CA SER A 77 -29.31 4.45 6.90
C SER A 77 -28.76 3.44 7.92
N THR A 78 -27.44 3.30 8.01
CA THR A 78 -26.78 2.34 8.91
C THR A 78 -25.93 3.02 9.98
N THR A 79 -25.77 4.34 9.91
CA THR A 79 -24.91 5.15 10.79
C THR A 79 -23.46 4.66 10.85
N ALA A 80 -22.95 4.12 9.73
CA ALA A 80 -21.65 3.48 9.63
C ALA A 80 -20.79 4.08 8.51
N LEU A 81 -19.47 3.85 8.60
CA LEU A 81 -18.51 4.25 7.58
C LEU A 81 -18.80 3.52 6.24
N GLY A 82 -18.96 4.31 5.18
CA GLY A 82 -19.12 3.84 3.80
C GLY A 82 -18.10 4.49 2.88
N PHE A 83 -17.88 3.85 1.73
CA PHE A 83 -16.90 4.29 0.73
C PHE A 83 -17.57 4.48 -0.62
N TYR A 84 -17.24 5.60 -1.26
CA TYR A 84 -17.68 5.95 -2.59
C TYR A 84 -16.49 6.34 -3.44
N TRP A 85 -16.46 5.83 -4.68
CA TRP A 85 -15.45 6.17 -5.67
C TRP A 85 -16.08 7.08 -6.71
N SER A 86 -15.27 7.95 -7.30
CA SER A 86 -15.74 8.81 -8.37
C SER A 86 -16.35 7.99 -9.51
N PRO A 87 -17.56 8.34 -9.96
CA PRO A 87 -18.20 7.67 -11.07
C PRO A 87 -17.59 8.10 -12.42
N ASP A 88 -16.80 9.17 -12.42
CA ASP A 88 -16.23 9.75 -13.62
C ASP A 88 -15.25 8.78 -14.27
N LEU A 89 -15.33 8.73 -15.60
CA LEU A 89 -14.43 7.95 -16.42
C LEU A 89 -13.35 8.85 -16.98
N VAL A 90 -12.09 8.52 -16.71
CA VAL A 90 -10.94 9.15 -17.36
C VAL A 90 -10.36 8.12 -18.32
N GLY A 91 -10.47 8.36 -19.63
CA GLY A 91 -10.05 7.40 -20.65
C GLY A 91 -10.80 6.06 -20.62
N GLY A 92 -12.04 6.03 -20.11
CA GLY A 92 -12.83 4.80 -19.94
C GLY A 92 -12.47 3.97 -18.70
N LEU A 93 -11.51 4.44 -17.90
CA LEU A 93 -11.11 3.83 -16.63
C LEU A 93 -11.72 4.59 -15.45
N ARG A 94 -11.84 3.92 -14.30
CA ARG A 94 -12.34 4.53 -13.04
C ARG A 94 -11.52 4.09 -11.83
N GLY A 95 -11.52 4.95 -10.82
CA GLY A 95 -10.99 4.65 -9.50
C GLY A 95 -11.74 3.51 -8.82
N ALA A 96 -11.01 2.71 -8.03
CA ALA A 96 -11.57 1.55 -7.34
C ALA A 96 -10.70 1.14 -6.16
N GLY A 97 -11.32 0.51 -5.17
CA GLY A 97 -10.64 -0.14 -4.05
C GLY A 97 -10.46 -1.64 -4.28
N VAL A 98 -9.47 -2.25 -3.64
CA VAL A 98 -9.28 -3.69 -3.64
C VAL A 98 -10.41 -4.36 -2.86
N ALA A 99 -11.10 -5.30 -3.51
CA ALA A 99 -12.16 -6.12 -2.97
C ALA A 99 -11.60 -7.35 -2.27
N THR A 100 -12.41 -7.92 -1.36
CA THR A 100 -12.11 -9.19 -0.68
C THR A 100 -12.00 -10.38 -1.64
N THR A 101 -12.78 -10.36 -2.73
CA THR A 101 -12.80 -11.40 -3.76
C THR A 101 -13.03 -10.78 -5.14
N ALA A 102 -12.59 -11.47 -6.19
CA ALA A 102 -12.86 -11.06 -7.56
C ALA A 102 -14.38 -11.01 -7.82
N GLY A 103 -14.87 -9.87 -8.31
CA GLY A 103 -16.30 -9.62 -8.51
C GLY A 103 -17.08 -9.26 -7.23
N GLY A 104 -16.40 -9.20 -6.07
CA GLY A 104 -17.00 -8.80 -4.81
C GLY A 104 -17.32 -7.30 -4.72
N THR A 105 -18.20 -6.95 -3.77
CA THR A 105 -18.61 -5.56 -3.49
C THR A 105 -18.03 -5.01 -2.20
N SER A 106 -17.38 -5.85 -1.39
CA SER A 106 -16.78 -5.44 -0.11
C SER A 106 -15.29 -5.20 -0.26
N TYR A 107 -14.83 -4.02 0.17
CA TYR A 107 -13.41 -3.68 0.21
C TYR A 107 -12.64 -4.51 1.23
N ALA A 108 -11.46 -4.98 0.86
CA ALA A 108 -10.57 -5.71 1.74
C ALA A 108 -9.85 -4.77 2.72
N ASP A 109 -9.63 -5.23 3.95
CA ASP A 109 -8.60 -4.69 4.84
C ASP A 109 -7.31 -5.49 4.60
N LEU A 110 -6.31 -4.87 3.98
CA LEU A 110 -5.12 -5.55 3.49
C LEU A 110 -4.11 -5.78 4.62
N ALA A 111 -3.45 -6.93 4.61
CA ALA A 111 -2.30 -7.15 5.47
C ALA A 111 -1.06 -6.41 4.95
N LEU A 112 -0.15 -6.05 5.86
CA LEU A 112 1.20 -5.62 5.50
C LEU A 112 1.89 -6.67 4.60
N GLY A 113 2.66 -6.21 3.63
CA GLY A 113 3.30 -7.06 2.63
C GLY A 113 2.40 -7.44 1.45
N THR A 114 1.10 -7.10 1.47
CA THR A 114 0.22 -7.31 0.32
C THR A 114 0.67 -6.45 -0.86
N VAL A 115 0.72 -7.04 -2.06
CA VAL A 115 1.01 -6.31 -3.30
C VAL A 115 -0.30 -5.84 -3.94
N VAL A 116 -0.42 -4.53 -4.18
CA VAL A 116 -1.49 -3.92 -4.97
C VAL A 116 -0.97 -3.70 -6.39
N SER A 117 -1.66 -4.27 -7.37
CA SER A 117 -1.26 -4.20 -8.78
C SER A 117 -2.47 -4.30 -9.70
N SER A 118 -2.25 -4.29 -11.01
CA SER A 118 -3.29 -4.55 -12.01
C SER A 118 -3.99 -5.91 -11.86
N ALA A 119 -3.37 -6.88 -11.17
CA ALA A 119 -3.95 -8.18 -10.90
C ALA A 119 -4.86 -8.21 -9.65
N SER A 120 -4.87 -7.15 -8.83
CA SER A 120 -5.72 -7.09 -7.64
C SER A 120 -7.21 -7.05 -8.03
N PRO A 121 -8.10 -7.70 -7.26
CA PRO A 121 -9.52 -7.67 -7.53
C PRO A 121 -10.09 -6.29 -7.17
N PHE A 122 -10.38 -5.42 -8.14
CA PHE A 122 -10.91 -4.08 -7.86
C PHE A 122 -12.43 -4.02 -7.95
N THR A 123 -13.04 -3.18 -7.11
CA THR A 123 -14.46 -2.83 -7.17
C THR A 123 -14.70 -1.34 -6.98
N SER A 124 -15.61 -0.76 -7.75
CA SER A 124 -16.11 0.61 -7.56
C SER A 124 -17.55 0.61 -7.05
N ALA A 125 -18.02 -0.52 -6.52
CA ALA A 125 -19.35 -0.63 -5.95
C ALA A 125 -19.50 0.37 -4.80
N ILE A 126 -20.58 1.15 -4.80
CA ILE A 126 -20.87 2.05 -3.69
C ILE A 126 -21.07 1.18 -2.45
N GLN A 127 -20.20 1.33 -1.47
CA GLN A 127 -20.29 0.53 -0.26
C GLN A 127 -21.05 1.32 0.80
N GLY A 128 -22.35 1.04 0.88
CA GLY A 128 -23.26 1.63 1.85
C GLY A 128 -22.96 1.28 3.31
N THR A 129 -22.09 0.31 3.59
CA THR A 129 -21.46 0.09 4.91
C THR A 129 -20.27 -0.82 4.67
N ASN A 130 -19.09 -0.43 5.16
CA ASN A 130 -17.90 -1.23 4.96
C ASN A 130 -17.54 -2.08 6.18
N PRO A 131 -17.94 -3.38 6.23
CA PRO A 131 -17.84 -4.19 7.43
C PRO A 131 -16.39 -4.37 7.91
N ASN A 132 -15.41 -4.31 6.99
CA ASN A 132 -14.00 -4.52 7.31
C ASN A 132 -13.32 -3.27 7.90
N TYR A 133 -14.04 -2.16 7.99
CA TYR A 133 -13.55 -0.86 8.47
C TYR A 133 -14.45 -0.31 9.59
N LEU A 134 -15.22 -1.18 10.25
CA LEU A 134 -16.11 -0.79 11.34
C LEU A 134 -15.51 -1.03 12.71
N ASN A 135 -14.60 -1.99 12.87
CA ASN A 135 -13.96 -2.24 14.16
C ASN A 135 -12.88 -1.20 14.42
N THR A 136 -12.57 -0.95 15.70
CA THR A 136 -11.44 -0.11 16.09
C THR A 136 -10.13 -0.72 15.58
N GLY A 137 -9.30 0.09 14.91
CA GLY A 137 -8.02 -0.39 14.42
C GLY A 137 -7.32 0.52 13.43
N THR A 138 -6.23 0.00 12.88
CA THR A 138 -5.53 0.54 11.71
C THR A 138 -5.78 -0.42 10.55
N HIS A 139 -6.30 0.12 9.46
CA HIS A 139 -6.73 -0.62 8.29
C HIS A 139 -5.99 -0.14 7.05
N PHE A 140 -5.83 -1.03 6.08
CA PHE A 140 -5.17 -0.72 4.82
C PHE A 140 -6.08 -0.97 3.62
N LEU A 141 -6.44 0.11 2.92
CA LEU A 141 -7.22 0.06 1.68
C LEU A 141 -6.27 0.11 0.49
N GLY A 142 -6.16 -0.99 -0.25
CA GLY A 142 -5.54 -0.95 -1.59
C GLY A 142 -6.46 -0.25 -2.59
N PHE A 143 -5.90 0.48 -3.54
CA PHE A 143 -6.67 1.19 -4.55
C PHE A 143 -5.95 1.29 -5.89
N ARG A 144 -6.74 1.67 -6.90
CA ARG A 144 -6.27 2.24 -8.15
C ARG A 144 -7.03 3.53 -8.44
N PHE A 145 -6.39 4.45 -9.15
CA PHE A 145 -7.02 5.66 -9.66
C PHE A 145 -6.39 6.06 -10.99
N VAL A 146 -7.10 6.88 -11.76
CA VAL A 146 -6.53 7.44 -12.99
C VAL A 146 -5.84 8.73 -12.62
N ASN A 147 -4.54 8.79 -12.79
CA ASN A 147 -3.79 10.01 -12.56
C ASN A 147 -3.99 10.96 -13.72
N GLU A 148 -4.57 12.11 -13.45
CA GLU A 148 -4.99 13.08 -14.45
C GLU A 148 -3.79 13.82 -15.08
N THR A 149 -2.64 13.79 -14.41
CA THR A 149 -1.39 14.38 -14.92
C THR A 149 -0.75 13.48 -15.97
N THR A 150 -0.80 12.15 -15.77
CA THR A 150 -0.14 11.17 -16.65
C THR A 150 -1.10 10.44 -17.59
N GLY A 151 -2.41 10.47 -17.29
CA GLY A 151 -3.44 9.66 -17.94
C GLY A 151 -3.34 8.16 -17.65
N ALA A 152 -2.44 7.74 -16.75
CA ALA A 152 -2.18 6.34 -16.44
C ALA A 152 -2.97 5.85 -15.21
N MET A 153 -3.20 4.54 -15.15
CA MET A 153 -3.71 3.90 -13.93
C MET A 153 -2.56 3.75 -12.93
N ASN A 154 -2.68 4.39 -11.77
CA ASN A 154 -1.73 4.20 -10.66
C ASN A 154 -2.33 3.29 -9.59
N PHE A 155 -1.45 2.55 -8.92
CA PHE A 155 -1.78 1.64 -7.84
C PHE A 155 -1.22 2.15 -6.52
N GLY A 156 -2.02 2.06 -5.47
CA GLY A 156 -1.70 2.63 -4.17
C GLY A 156 -2.32 1.87 -3.01
N TYR A 157 -1.97 2.29 -1.81
CA TYR A 157 -2.65 1.89 -0.59
C TYR A 157 -2.79 3.08 0.37
N MET A 158 -3.84 3.04 1.19
CA MET A 158 -4.21 4.07 2.15
C MET A 158 -4.30 3.46 3.54
N THR A 159 -3.78 4.16 4.54
CA THR A 159 -3.92 3.81 5.95
C THR A 159 -5.11 4.58 6.54
N ILE A 160 -6.05 3.86 7.15
CA ILE A 160 -7.22 4.44 7.81
C ILE A 160 -7.27 3.96 9.25
N THR A 161 -7.43 4.86 10.21
CA THR A 161 -7.71 4.50 11.62
C THR A 161 -9.18 4.75 11.96
N THR A 162 -9.75 3.84 12.74
CA THR A 162 -11.17 3.83 13.13
C THR A 162 -11.29 3.62 14.65
N GLY A 163 -12.30 4.21 15.29
CA GLY A 163 -12.38 4.30 16.74
C GLY A 163 -13.46 3.47 17.44
N SER A 164 -14.62 3.25 16.82
CA SER A 164 -15.76 2.52 17.41
C SER A 164 -16.43 1.61 16.39
N GLY A 165 -17.33 0.72 16.84
CA GLY A 165 -17.97 -0.35 16.04
C GLY A 165 -18.80 0.07 14.82
N ASN A 166 -18.92 1.36 14.53
CA ASN A 166 -19.53 1.89 13.30
C ASN A 166 -18.48 2.51 12.35
N GLY A 167 -17.20 2.32 12.63
CA GLY A 167 -16.08 2.88 11.86
C GLY A 167 -15.69 4.29 12.26
N PHE A 168 -16.47 5.01 13.08
CA PHE A 168 -16.16 6.37 13.52
C PHE A 168 -15.69 6.44 14.99
N PRO A 169 -14.89 7.43 15.41
CA PRO A 169 -14.19 8.41 14.57
C PRO A 169 -13.25 7.73 13.58
N ALA A 170 -13.12 8.29 12.38
CA ALA A 170 -12.28 7.76 11.32
C ALA A 170 -11.28 8.82 10.85
N THR A 171 -10.08 8.41 10.47
CA THR A 171 -9.03 9.31 9.98
C THR A 171 -8.22 8.60 8.90
N ILE A 172 -8.03 9.25 7.76
CA ILE A 172 -7.02 8.85 6.77
C ILE A 172 -5.69 9.33 7.31
N GLN A 173 -4.78 8.41 7.62
CA GLN A 173 -3.47 8.75 8.18
C GLN A 173 -2.47 9.11 7.09
N SER A 174 -2.44 8.29 6.03
CA SER A 174 -1.59 8.49 4.86
C SER A 174 -2.11 7.71 3.66
N TRP A 175 -1.61 8.03 2.48
CA TRP A 175 -1.64 7.11 1.33
C TRP A 175 -0.37 7.24 0.50
N SER A 176 -0.03 6.15 -0.19
CA SER A 176 1.08 6.09 -1.13
C SER A 176 0.65 5.44 -2.43
N TYR A 177 1.20 5.87 -3.55
CA TYR A 177 1.03 5.22 -4.85
C TYR A 177 2.31 5.26 -5.67
N ASP A 178 2.45 4.33 -6.60
CA ASP A 178 3.53 4.35 -7.59
C ASP A 178 3.09 5.15 -8.82
N ASN A 179 3.73 6.29 -9.07
CA ASN A 179 3.40 7.25 -10.12
C ASN A 179 3.73 6.73 -11.53
N THR A 180 4.53 5.67 -11.66
CA THR A 180 4.79 5.01 -12.95
C THR A 180 3.69 4.04 -13.36
N GLY A 181 2.81 3.66 -12.41
CA GLY A 181 1.78 2.65 -12.61
C GLY A 181 2.24 1.22 -12.29
N ALA A 182 3.42 1.07 -11.70
CA ALA A 182 3.91 -0.21 -11.21
C ALA A 182 3.13 -0.69 -9.98
N ALA A 183 3.32 -1.96 -9.64
CA ALA A 183 2.76 -2.54 -8.43
C ALA A 183 3.42 -1.95 -7.17
N ILE A 184 2.65 -1.80 -6.10
CA ILE A 184 3.13 -1.28 -4.81
C ILE A 184 2.86 -2.29 -3.69
N THR A 185 3.77 -2.38 -2.72
CA THR A 185 3.60 -3.23 -1.54
C THR A 185 3.12 -2.40 -0.35
N VAL A 186 2.10 -2.88 0.36
CA VAL A 186 1.64 -2.28 1.62
C VAL A 186 2.75 -2.40 2.65
N VAL A 187 3.28 -1.27 3.11
CA VAL A 187 4.34 -1.22 4.13
C VAL A 187 3.87 -0.42 5.35
N PRO A 188 4.49 -0.61 6.53
CA PRO A 188 4.23 0.26 7.67
C PRO A 188 4.50 1.72 7.31
N GLU A 189 3.75 2.63 7.93
CA GLU A 189 3.97 4.06 7.70
C GLU A 189 5.42 4.47 8.02
N PRO A 190 6.00 5.42 7.26
CA PRO A 190 7.42 5.80 7.34
C PRO A 190 7.90 6.17 8.76
N GLN A 191 7.01 6.68 9.60
CA GLN A 191 7.30 7.06 10.98
C GLN A 191 7.67 5.86 11.87
N MET A 192 7.11 4.66 11.61
CA MET A 192 7.44 3.45 12.36
C MET A 192 8.81 2.88 11.96
N THR A 193 9.16 2.94 10.68
CA THR A 193 10.48 2.52 10.18
C THR A 193 11.58 3.50 10.58
N ALA A 194 11.30 4.80 10.62
CA ALA A 194 12.24 5.79 11.16
C ALA A 194 12.56 5.52 12.65
N LEU A 195 11.54 5.22 13.48
CA LEU A 195 11.78 4.88 14.89
C LEU A 195 12.51 3.53 15.04
N LEU A 196 12.18 2.52 14.24
CA LEU A 196 12.82 1.20 14.32
C LEU A 196 14.29 1.25 13.89
N THR A 197 14.61 1.99 12.82
CA THR A 197 15.98 2.16 12.32
C THR A 197 16.83 2.97 13.28
N ILE A 198 16.30 4.06 13.87
CA ILE A 198 16.99 4.81 14.93
C ILE A 198 17.22 3.92 16.16
N GLY A 199 16.23 3.12 16.58
CA GLY A 199 16.36 2.18 17.69
C GLY A 199 17.48 1.15 17.46
N ALA A 200 17.55 0.58 16.25
CA ALA A 200 18.60 -0.37 15.87
C ALA A 200 20.01 0.27 15.87
N ILE A 201 20.13 1.53 15.42
CA ILE A 201 21.40 2.26 15.42
C ILE A 201 21.87 2.57 16.85
N VAL A 202 20.96 3.00 17.74
CA VAL A 202 21.30 3.31 19.14
C VAL A 202 21.73 2.06 19.90
N LEU A 203 21.01 0.94 19.73
CA LEU A 203 21.36 -0.34 20.36
C LEU A 203 22.67 -0.92 19.80
N GLY A 204 22.89 -0.81 18.49
CA GLY A 204 24.16 -1.17 17.85
C GLY A 204 25.34 -0.35 18.39
N ALA A 205 25.17 0.96 18.55
CA ALA A 205 26.20 1.84 19.10
C ALA A 205 26.55 1.51 20.56
N LEU A 206 25.58 1.11 21.37
CA LEU A 206 25.81 0.68 22.76
C LEU A 206 26.52 -0.67 22.83
N GLY A 207 26.16 -1.62 21.96
CA GLY A 207 26.83 -2.93 21.85
C GLY A 207 28.31 -2.81 21.46
N VAL A 208 28.62 -1.98 20.45
CA VAL A 208 29.99 -1.72 20.00
C VAL A 208 30.84 -1.07 21.10
N ARG A 209 30.24 -0.17 21.91
CA ARG A 209 30.93 0.51 23.01
C ARG A 209 31.27 -0.43 24.17
N LYS A 210 30.40 -1.40 24.45
CA LYS A 210 30.64 -2.45 25.47
C LYS A 210 31.75 -3.41 25.05
N TRP A 211 31.76 -3.83 23.78
CA TRP A 211 32.81 -4.72 23.25
C TRP A 211 34.19 -4.06 23.25
N ARG A 212 34.29 -2.77 22.88
CA ARG A 212 35.55 -2.01 22.92
C ARG A 212 36.15 -1.87 24.32
N ARG A 213 35.32 -1.83 25.37
CA ARG A 213 35.77 -1.79 26.78
C ARG A 213 36.26 -3.14 27.30
N GLN A 214 35.79 -4.24 26.71
CA GLN A 214 36.24 -5.59 27.07
C GLN A 214 37.50 -6.01 26.32
N ALA A 215 37.76 -5.44 25.14
CA ALA A 215 38.99 -5.67 24.37
C ALA A 215 40.20 -4.84 24.83
N THR A 216 40.03 -3.98 25.85
CA THR A 216 41.09 -3.14 26.44
C THR A 216 41.37 -3.45 27.91
N ALA A 217 40.80 -4.53 28.44
CA ALA A 217 41.11 -5.13 29.74
C ALA A 217 41.84 -6.45 29.53
#